data_AF-A0A7C7VM03-F1
#
_entry.id   AF-A0A7C7VM03-F1
#
_cell.length_a   1.000
_cell.length_b   1.000
_cell.length_c   1.000
_cell.angle_alpha   90.00
_cell.angle_beta   90.00
_cell.angle_gamma   90.00
#
_symmetry.space_group_name_H-M   'P 1'
#
loop_
_entity.id
_entity.type
_entity.pdbx_description
1 polymer ?
#
loop_
_entity_poly.entity_id
_entity_poly.type
_entity_poly.pdbx_seq_one_letter_code
_entity_poly.pdbx_strand_id
1 'polypeptide(L)'
;FSAVLAAGMDGIEKNLDPGEPVDWNVYETPDKFETLPSNLKEAIEEARNDDVLRRSIGEELYDSYLEVLEEEWAEFSRSVTDWELRKYLFKV
;
A
#
# COMPACT_ATOMS: atom_id res chain seq x y z
N PHE A 1 5.98 -6.04 11.93
CA PHE A 1 5.77 -5.27 13.18
C PHE A 1 6.61 -4.00 13.23
N SER A 2 7.84 -3.99 12.67
CA SER A 2 8.72 -2.81 12.63
C SER A 2 8.08 -1.56 12.05
N ALA A 3 7.44 -1.64 10.87
CA ALA A 3 6.83 -0.50 10.18
C ALA A 3 5.78 0.25 11.03
N VAL A 4 4.83 -0.48 11.62
CA VAL A 4 3.76 0.12 12.45
C VAL A 4 4.33 0.78 13.70
N LEU A 5 5.30 0.12 14.37
CA LEU A 5 5.95 0.68 15.55
C LEU A 5 6.74 1.94 15.18
N ALA A 6 7.49 1.91 14.08
CA ALA A 6 8.28 3.05 13.60
C ALA A 6 7.38 4.24 13.26
N ALA A 7 6.25 4.03 12.58
CA ALA A 7 5.28 5.08 12.28
C ALA A 7 4.70 5.69 13.58
N GLY A 8 4.33 4.86 14.56
CA GLY A 8 3.84 5.35 15.85
C GLY A 8 4.89 6.14 16.64
N MET A 9 6.14 5.68 16.64
CA MET A 9 7.25 6.39 17.29
C MET A 9 7.56 7.72 16.60
N ASP A 10 7.61 7.74 15.26
CA ASP A 10 7.85 8.96 14.47
C ASP A 10 6.76 10.01 14.74
N GLY A 11 5.50 9.58 14.85
CA GLY A 11 4.37 10.44 15.24
C GLY A 11 4.51 11.04 16.64
N ILE A 12 4.91 10.25 17.63
CA ILE A 12 5.15 10.72 19.01
C ILE A 12 6.33 11.71 19.04
N GLU A 13 7.44 11.38 18.38
CA GLU A 13 8.66 12.20 18.37
C GLU A 13 8.44 13.57 17.71
N LYS A 14 7.68 13.61 16.61
CA LYS A 14 7.36 14.84 15.88
C LYS A 14 6.10 15.54 16.41
N ASN A 15 5.40 14.95 17.38
CA ASN A 15 4.13 15.42 17.90
C ASN A 15 3.12 15.72 16.78
N LEU A 16 2.97 14.76 15.85
CA LEU A 16 2.07 14.89 14.70
C LEU A 16 0.61 14.91 15.14
N ASP A 17 -0.18 15.76 14.49
CA ASP A 17 -1.63 15.80 14.65
C ASP A 17 -2.28 14.74 13.73
N PRO A 18 -2.96 13.71 14.29
CA PRO A 18 -3.67 12.72 13.49
C PRO A 18 -4.96 13.27 12.85
N GLY A 19 -5.36 14.50 13.18
CA GLY A 19 -6.61 15.11 12.75
C GLY A 19 -7.80 14.68 13.60
N GLU A 20 -8.97 15.17 13.22
CA GLU A 20 -10.23 14.89 13.93
C GLU A 20 -10.68 13.44 13.73
N PRO A 21 -11.14 12.76 14.80
CA PRO A 21 -11.67 11.42 14.68
C PRO A 21 -12.95 11.40 13.84
N VAL A 22 -13.12 10.33 13.08
CA VAL A 22 -14.33 10.08 12.29
C VAL A 22 -15.20 9.05 13.03
N ASP A 23 -16.40 9.46 13.46
CA ASP A 23 -17.33 8.64 14.25
C ASP A 23 -18.54 8.13 13.46
N TRP A 24 -18.50 8.22 12.12
CA TRP A 24 -19.54 7.72 11.21
C TRP A 24 -19.02 6.67 10.24
N ASN A 25 -19.94 6.02 9.53
CA ASN A 25 -19.64 5.04 8.51
C ASN A 25 -19.01 5.69 7.26
N VAL A 26 -17.70 5.55 7.10
CA VAL A 26 -16.95 6.14 5.98
C VAL A 26 -17.35 5.58 4.60
N TYR A 27 -17.94 4.38 4.53
CA TYR A 27 -18.40 3.80 3.26
C TYR A 27 -19.57 4.58 2.64
N GLU A 28 -20.28 5.40 3.42
CA GLU A 28 -21.35 6.27 2.91
C GLU A 28 -20.81 7.60 2.35
N THR A 29 -19.52 7.88 2.53
CA THR A 29 -18.87 9.11 2.09
C THR A 29 -17.50 8.83 1.45
N PRO A 30 -17.44 8.05 0.35
CA PRO A 30 -16.17 7.60 -0.23
C PRO A 30 -15.28 8.76 -0.74
N ASP A 31 -15.88 9.88 -1.14
CA ASP A 31 -15.15 11.03 -1.73
C ASP A 31 -14.63 12.03 -0.67
N LYS A 32 -14.83 11.77 0.63
CA LYS A 32 -14.45 12.71 1.71
C LYS A 32 -13.01 12.57 2.18
N PHE A 33 -12.36 11.46 1.86
CA PHE A 33 -11.02 11.15 2.36
C PHE A 33 -10.13 10.72 1.20
N GLU A 34 -8.83 10.98 1.34
CA GLU A 34 -7.86 10.35 0.46
C GLU A 34 -7.93 8.82 0.63
N THR A 35 -7.92 8.11 -0.49
CA THR A 35 -7.95 6.66 -0.50
C THR A 35 -6.54 6.10 -0.35
N LEU A 36 -6.43 5.00 0.39
CA LEU A 36 -5.20 4.21 0.41
C LEU A 36 -4.84 3.71 -1.00
N PRO A 37 -3.57 3.34 -1.23
CA PRO A 37 -3.17 2.65 -2.45
C PRO A 37 -4.11 1.49 -2.79
N SER A 38 -4.62 1.48 -4.01
CA SER A 38 -5.67 0.55 -4.45
C SER A 38 -5.12 -0.81 -4.85
N ASN A 39 -3.80 -0.94 -4.99
CA ASN A 39 -3.11 -2.15 -5.38
C ASN A 39 -1.65 -2.13 -4.90
N LEU A 40 -0.96 -3.26 -5.05
CA LEU A 40 0.41 -3.43 -4.60
C LEU A 40 1.38 -2.46 -5.29
N LYS A 41 1.17 -2.18 -6.59
CA LYS A 41 2.04 -1.25 -7.33
C LYS A 41 1.99 0.15 -6.74
N GLU A 42 0.79 0.70 -6.52
CA GLU A 42 0.62 2.00 -5.88
C GLU A 42 1.22 2.02 -4.46
N ALA A 43 1.07 0.92 -3.70
CA ALA A 43 1.65 0.83 -2.36
C ALA A 43 3.19 0.85 -2.38
N ILE A 44 3.82 0.21 -3.38
CA ILE A 44 5.27 0.27 -3.58
C ILE A 44 5.70 1.69 -3.96
N GLU A 45 4.96 2.37 -4.84
CA GLU A 45 5.24 3.74 -5.26
C GLU A 45 5.20 4.72 -4.07
N GLU A 46 4.21 4.61 -3.19
CA GLU A 46 4.15 5.37 -1.94
C GLU A 46 5.32 5.02 -1.01
N ALA A 47 5.59 3.72 -0.82
CA ALA A 47 6.66 3.26 0.04
C ALA A 47 8.04 3.78 -0.41
N ARG A 48 8.31 3.86 -1.73
CA ARG A 48 9.60 4.38 -2.25
C ARG A 48 9.95 5.77 -1.73
N ASN A 49 8.95 6.57 -1.36
CA ASN A 49 9.12 7.94 -0.87
C ASN A 49 9.00 8.08 0.66
N ASP A 50 8.87 6.97 1.40
CA ASP A 50 8.68 6.98 2.86
C ASP A 50 9.99 6.69 3.63
N ASP A 51 10.57 7.75 4.19
CA ASP A 51 11.79 7.69 5.01
C ASP A 51 11.60 6.97 6.35
N VAL A 52 10.39 6.92 6.91
CA VAL A 52 10.09 6.20 8.15
C VAL A 52 10.12 4.70 7.88
N LEU A 53 9.46 4.25 6.81
CA LEU A 53 9.49 2.87 6.37
C LEU A 53 10.90 2.41 6.01
N ARG A 54 11.63 3.21 5.22
CA ARG A 54 13.01 2.92 4.83
C ARG A 54 13.92 2.70 6.05
N ARG A 55 13.85 3.60 7.04
CA ARG A 55 14.62 3.45 8.29
C ARG A 55 14.16 2.25 9.13
N SER A 56 12.87 1.91 9.11
CA SER A 56 12.32 0.81 9.90
C SER A 56 12.74 -0.59 9.40
N ILE A 57 12.96 -0.72 8.08
CA ILE A 57 13.38 -1.96 7.43
C ILE A 57 14.91 -2.03 7.32
N GLY A 58 15.57 -0.88 7.22
CA GLY A 58 17.02 -0.74 7.10
C GLY A 58 17.42 -0.39 5.67
N GLU A 59 18.33 0.58 5.51
CA GLU A 59 18.70 1.16 4.22
C GLU A 59 19.17 0.12 3.19
N GLU A 60 19.95 -0.87 3.63
CA GLU A 60 20.51 -1.90 2.75
C GLU A 60 19.44 -2.89 2.23
N LEU A 61 18.41 -3.18 3.04
CA LEU A 61 17.39 -4.17 2.71
C LEU A 61 16.19 -3.55 1.97
N TYR A 62 15.92 -2.27 2.21
CA TYR A 62 14.68 -1.63 1.76
C TYR A 62 14.48 -1.70 0.25
N ASP A 63 15.52 -1.35 -0.52
CA ASP A 63 15.43 -1.32 -1.98
C ASP A 63 15.25 -2.73 -2.55
N SER A 64 15.98 -3.72 -2.00
CA SER A 64 15.83 -5.13 -2.40
C SER A 64 14.44 -5.67 -2.06
N TYR A 65 13.87 -5.25 -0.93
CA TYR A 65 12.52 -5.66 -0.52
C TYR A 65 11.45 -5.12 -1.48
N LEU A 66 11.55 -3.85 -1.87
CA LEU A 66 10.62 -3.25 -2.83
C LEU A 66 10.76 -3.87 -4.22
N GLU A 67 11.98 -4.19 -4.67
CA GLU A 67 12.21 -4.89 -5.94
C GLU A 67 11.51 -6.25 -5.99
N VAL A 68 11.58 -7.03 -4.92
CA VAL A 68 10.87 -8.33 -4.84
C VAL A 68 9.35 -8.14 -4.96
N LEU A 69 8.79 -7.12 -4.33
CA LEU A 69 7.35 -6.83 -4.43
C LEU A 69 6.94 -6.35 -5.83
N GLU A 70 7.82 -5.63 -6.54
CA GLU A 70 7.58 -5.23 -7.92
C GLU A 70 7.60 -6.43 -8.86
N GLU A 71 8.49 -7.39 -8.64
CA GLU A 71 8.52 -8.65 -9.38
C GLU A 71 7.24 -9.46 -9.14
N GLU A 72 6.79 -9.57 -7.89
CA GLU A 72 5.53 -10.22 -7.53
C GLU A 72 4.34 -9.55 -8.22
N TRP A 73 4.26 -8.22 -8.20
CA TRP A 73 3.22 -7.48 -8.90
C TRP A 73 3.25 -7.71 -10.40
N ALA A 74 4.45 -7.72 -11.01
CA ALA A 74 4.62 -7.96 -12.44
C ALA A 74 4.19 -9.37 -12.85
N GLU A 75 4.48 -10.38 -12.01
CA GLU A 75 4.01 -11.75 -12.21
C GLU A 75 2.49 -11.83 -12.15
N PHE A 76 1.88 -11.29 -11.08
CA PHE A 76 0.43 -11.28 -10.91
C PHE A 76 -0.27 -10.57 -12.07
N SER A 77 0.19 -9.39 -12.45
CA SER A 77 -0.44 -8.55 -13.49
C SER A 77 -0.36 -9.14 -14.89
N ARG A 78 0.57 -10.07 -15.14
CA ARG A 78 0.71 -10.78 -16.41
C ARG A 78 -0.08 -12.09 -16.45
N SER A 79 -0.58 -12.55 -15.30
CA SER A 79 -1.36 -13.78 -15.22
C SER A 79 -2.76 -13.58 -15.83
N VAL A 80 -3.21 -14.55 -16.61
CA VAL A 80 -4.58 -14.58 -17.14
C VAL A 80 -5.44 -15.37 -16.17
N THR A 81 -6.48 -14.74 -15.65
CA THR A 81 -7.37 -15.34 -14.65
C THR A 81 -8.55 -16.07 -15.29
N ASP A 82 -9.11 -17.05 -14.57
CA ASP A 82 -10.35 -17.73 -14.98
C ASP A 82 -11.53 -16.77 -15.18
N TRP A 83 -11.53 -15.62 -14.48
CA TRP A 83 -12.55 -14.60 -14.69
C TRP A 83 -12.43 -13.99 -16.10
N GLU A 84 -11.22 -13.68 -16.54
CA GLU A 84 -10.96 -13.13 -17.88
C GLU A 84 -11.30 -14.15 -18.97
N LEU A 85 -10.91 -15.42 -18.79
CA LEU A 85 -11.26 -16.48 -19.74
C LEU A 85 -12.78 -16.65 -19.87
N ARG A 86 -13.51 -16.69 -18.75
CA ARG A 86 -14.98 -16.77 -18.78
C ARG A 86 -15.62 -15.53 -19.40
N LYS A 87 -15.07 -14.35 -19.16
CA LYS A 87 -15.63 -13.08 -19.65
C LYS A 87 -15.39 -12.86 -21.14
N TYR A 88 -14.22 -13.24 -21.65
CA TYR A 88 -13.77 -12.88 -22.99
C TYR A 88 -13.63 -14.06 -23.96
N LEU A 89 -13.38 -15.29 -23.49
CA LEU A 89 -13.15 -16.45 -24.36
C LEU A 89 -14.33 -17.42 -24.40
N PHE A 90 -14.86 -17.84 -23.24
CA PHE A 90 -15.91 -18.87 -23.16
C PHE A 90 -17.34 -18.33 -23.27
N LYS A 91 -17.47 -17.07 -23.69
CA LYS A 91 -18.76 -16.41 -23.91
C LYS A 91 -19.26 -16.70 -25.33
N VAL A 92 -19.47 -17.98 -25.64
CA VAL A 92 -20.11 -18.47 -26.88
C VAL A 92 -21.20 -19.45 -26.50
#